data_AF-A0A2W6T6T9-F1
#
_entry.id   AF-A0A2W6T6T9-F1
#
_cell.length_a   1.000
_cell.length_b   1.000
_cell.length_c   1.000
_cell.angle_alpha   90.00
_cell.angle_beta   90.00
_cell.angle_gamma   90.00
#
_symmetry.space_group_name_H-M   'P 1'
#
loop_
_entity.id
_entity.type
_entity.pdbx_description
1 polymer ?
#
loop_
_entity_poly.entity_id
_entity_poly.type
_entity_poly.pdbx_seq_one_letter_code
_entity_poly.pdbx_strand_id
1 'polypeptide(L)'
;HLFRPWGFQPGHQTEWAKLLMILDRHVDADWLVPTARHLFDTSMVRSWDEARGGLYYGFAPESRRQPNMDGAAIGGDSFVCDDDKYFWVQAESLAAAALLAKRTGDAGYWEWYDRLWTYSWQYFVDHRYGAWFRILDADNRKYDDEKSPAGKTDYHTMGACHEVLNVVREG
;
A
#
# COMPACT_ATOMS: atom_id res chain seq x y z
N HIS A 1 0.46 -18.57 9.30
CA HIS A 1 -0.56 -18.66 8.23
C HIS A 1 -0.31 -17.60 7.14
N LEU A 2 0.90 -17.54 6.57
CA LEU A 2 1.36 -16.44 5.70
C LEU A 2 0.64 -16.31 4.34
N PHE A 3 -0.05 -17.34 3.87
CA PHE A 3 -0.44 -17.44 2.46
C PHE A 3 -1.88 -17.04 2.13
N ARG A 4 -2.77 -16.96 3.12
CA ARG A 4 -4.21 -16.66 2.92
C ARG A 4 -4.78 -15.90 4.14
N PRO A 5 -4.36 -14.65 4.36
CA PRO A 5 -4.86 -13.85 5.48
C PRO A 5 -6.36 -13.58 5.32
N TRP A 6 -7.03 -13.41 6.46
CA TRP A 6 -8.43 -12.98 6.49
C TRP A 6 -8.51 -11.46 6.37
N GLY A 7 -9.64 -10.95 5.87
CA GLY A 7 -9.89 -9.51 5.70
C GLY A 7 -9.50 -8.99 4.31
N PHE A 8 -9.87 -7.74 4.06
CA PHE A 8 -9.45 -7.01 2.86
C PHE A 8 -8.01 -6.53 3.03
N GLN A 9 -7.25 -6.67 1.96
CA GLN A 9 -5.84 -6.31 1.89
C GLN A 9 -5.71 -5.01 1.08
N PRO A 10 -5.45 -3.85 1.72
CA PRO A 10 -5.33 -2.56 1.03
C PRO A 10 -4.19 -2.55 0.01
N GLY A 11 -3.11 -3.29 0.26
CA GLY A 11 -2.03 -3.47 -0.71
C GLY A 11 -2.50 -4.10 -2.01
N HIS A 12 -3.38 -5.11 -1.96
CA HIS A 12 -3.93 -5.70 -3.20
C HIS A 12 -4.89 -4.74 -3.91
N GLN A 13 -5.64 -3.90 -3.19
CA GLN A 13 -6.53 -2.92 -3.82
C GLN A 13 -5.72 -1.85 -4.57
N THR A 14 -4.64 -1.36 -3.97
CA THR A 14 -3.76 -0.38 -4.59
C THR A 14 -2.89 -0.99 -5.68
N GLU A 15 -2.47 -2.24 -5.55
CA GLU A 15 -1.84 -2.99 -6.66
C GLU A 15 -2.81 -3.12 -7.84
N TRP A 16 -4.10 -3.41 -7.61
CA TRP A 16 -5.11 -3.37 -8.67
C TRP A 16 -5.27 -1.97 -9.25
N ALA A 17 -5.30 -0.90 -8.44
CA ALA A 17 -5.32 0.46 -8.94
C ALA A 17 -4.13 0.76 -9.86
N LYS A 18 -2.92 0.34 -9.49
CA LYS A 18 -1.72 0.40 -10.33
C LYS A 18 -1.93 -0.37 -11.65
N LEU A 19 -2.38 -1.61 -11.60
CA LEU A 19 -2.60 -2.44 -12.80
C LEU A 19 -3.66 -1.84 -13.74
N LEU A 20 -4.74 -1.26 -13.20
CA LEU A 20 -5.74 -0.56 -13.99
C LEU A 20 -5.16 0.69 -14.66
N MET A 21 -4.25 1.40 -13.99
CA MET A 21 -3.56 2.55 -14.59
C MET A 21 -2.55 2.11 -15.66
N ILE A 22 -1.91 0.95 -15.48
CA ILE A 22 -1.07 0.35 -16.51
C ILE A 22 -1.92 -0.02 -17.74
N LEU A 23 -3.08 -0.65 -17.54
CA LEU A 23 -4.01 -1.01 -18.62
C LEU A 23 -4.52 0.23 -19.37
N ASP A 24 -4.86 1.31 -18.66
CA ASP A 24 -5.35 2.57 -19.25
C ASP A 24 -4.35 3.21 -20.24
N ARG A 25 -3.05 2.89 -20.14
CA ARG A 25 -2.05 3.31 -21.14
C ARG A 25 -2.17 2.57 -22.47
N HIS A 26 -2.86 1.43 -22.49
CA HIS A 26 -2.86 0.49 -23.61
C HIS A 26 -4.25 0.24 -24.19
N VAL A 27 -5.32 0.58 -23.46
CA VAL A 27 -6.70 0.39 -23.89
C VAL A 27 -7.54 1.64 -23.62
N ASP A 28 -8.47 1.93 -24.52
CA ASP A 28 -9.45 3.01 -24.33
C ASP A 28 -10.69 2.46 -23.63
N ALA A 29 -10.81 2.72 -22.33
CA ALA A 29 -11.94 2.29 -21.51
C ALA A 29 -12.21 3.30 -20.38
N ASP A 30 -13.43 3.81 -20.33
CA ASP A 30 -13.85 4.89 -19.41
C ASP A 30 -13.96 4.46 -17.93
N TRP A 31 -14.00 3.15 -17.65
CA TRP A 31 -14.16 2.61 -16.30
C TRP A 31 -12.84 2.44 -15.54
N LEU A 32 -11.69 2.39 -16.22
CA LEU A 32 -10.40 2.07 -15.58
C LEU A 32 -9.99 3.11 -14.53
N VAL A 33 -10.02 4.39 -14.91
CA VAL A 33 -9.65 5.50 -14.02
C VAL A 33 -10.60 5.63 -12.82
N PRO A 34 -11.93 5.68 -13.01
CA PRO A 34 -12.86 5.72 -11.88
C PRO A 34 -12.70 4.55 -10.91
N THR A 35 -12.50 3.32 -11.41
CA THR A 35 -12.30 2.15 -10.55
C THR A 35 -10.97 2.22 -9.79
N ALA A 36 -9.88 2.61 -10.44
CA ALA A 36 -8.59 2.75 -9.76
C ALA A 36 -8.62 3.79 -8.65
N ARG A 37 -9.24 4.96 -8.90
CA ARG A 37 -9.46 6.00 -7.88
C ARG A 37 -10.24 5.44 -6.70
N HIS A 38 -11.36 4.77 -6.97
CA HIS A 38 -12.19 4.18 -5.92
C HIS A 38 -11.41 3.19 -5.04
N LEU A 39 -10.65 2.28 -5.65
CA LEU A 39 -9.84 1.30 -4.93
C LEU A 39 -8.75 1.96 -4.08
N PHE A 40 -8.05 2.94 -4.64
CA PHE A 40 -6.99 3.65 -3.93
C PHE A 40 -7.55 4.49 -2.78
N ASP A 41 -8.52 5.36 -3.05
CA ASP A 41 -9.08 6.30 -2.08
C ASP A 41 -9.70 5.55 -0.89
N THR A 42 -10.45 4.48 -1.18
CA THR A 42 -11.04 3.63 -0.13
C THR A 42 -9.96 2.96 0.72
N SER A 43 -8.87 2.51 0.10
CA SER A 43 -7.77 1.86 0.83
C SER A 43 -7.05 2.84 1.73
N MET A 44 -6.76 4.06 1.28
CA MET A 44 -6.11 5.07 2.13
C MET A 44 -6.97 5.39 3.36
N VAL A 45 -8.27 5.63 3.17
CA VAL A 45 -9.21 5.93 4.27
C VAL A 45 -9.34 4.78 5.26
N ARG A 46 -9.27 3.52 4.80
CA ARG A 46 -9.53 2.33 5.62
C ARG A 46 -8.28 1.64 6.15
N SER A 47 -7.08 2.15 5.87
CA SER A 47 -5.85 1.49 6.31
C SER A 47 -4.70 2.41 6.70
N TRP A 48 -4.76 3.71 6.44
CA TRP A 48 -3.73 4.61 6.90
C TRP A 48 -3.77 4.79 8.43
N ASP A 49 -2.64 4.52 9.08
CA ASP A 49 -2.44 4.76 10.51
C ASP A 49 -2.08 6.23 10.76
N GLU A 50 -3.06 7.04 11.13
CA GLU A 50 -2.84 8.48 11.40
C GLU A 50 -1.90 8.75 12.59
N ALA A 51 -1.77 7.80 13.52
CA ALA A 51 -0.97 7.99 14.72
C ALA A 51 0.51 7.65 14.48
N ARG A 52 0.78 6.58 13.73
CA ARG A 52 2.13 6.01 13.58
C ARG A 52 2.63 5.97 12.14
N GLY A 53 1.79 6.34 11.19
CA GLY A 53 2.06 6.26 9.75
C GLY A 53 2.02 4.85 9.19
N GLY A 54 1.91 4.77 7.87
CA GLY A 54 1.90 3.52 7.13
C GLY A 54 0.52 2.90 7.03
N LEU A 55 0.35 2.06 6.01
CA LEU A 55 -0.87 1.31 5.79
C LEU A 55 -0.84 0.01 6.58
N TYR A 56 -1.90 -0.26 7.33
CA TYR A 56 -2.17 -1.56 7.97
C TYR A 56 -2.27 -2.68 6.93
N TYR A 57 -2.00 -3.91 7.36
CA TYR A 57 -2.05 -5.07 6.49
C TYR A 57 -3.48 -5.51 6.14
N GLY A 58 -4.42 -5.38 7.08
CA GLY A 58 -5.77 -5.88 6.88
C GLY A 58 -6.85 -5.05 7.56
N PHE A 59 -7.96 -4.85 6.87
CA PHE A 59 -9.19 -4.31 7.45
C PHE A 59 -10.41 -5.15 7.05
N ALA A 60 -11.49 -5.06 7.81
CA ALA A 60 -12.75 -5.70 7.47
C ALA A 60 -13.94 -4.82 7.89
N PRO A 61 -15.13 -5.03 7.29
CA PRO A 61 -16.34 -4.35 7.73
C PRO A 61 -16.69 -4.72 9.17
N GLU A 62 -17.22 -3.79 9.94
CA GLU A 62 -17.62 -4.03 11.35
C GLU A 62 -18.64 -5.17 11.47
N SER A 63 -19.54 -5.29 10.49
CA SER A 63 -20.50 -6.41 10.37
C SER A 63 -19.85 -7.81 10.28
N ARG A 64 -18.54 -7.90 10.06
CA ARG A 64 -17.75 -9.14 10.04
C ARG A 64 -16.92 -9.36 11.30
N ARG A 65 -16.98 -8.45 12.29
CA ARG A 65 -16.23 -8.58 13.55
C ARG A 65 -16.73 -9.80 14.33
N GLN A 66 -15.78 -10.60 14.81
CA GLN A 66 -16.03 -11.76 15.66
C GLN A 66 -15.57 -11.48 17.09
N PRO A 67 -16.04 -12.24 18.10
CA PRO A 67 -15.50 -12.15 19.46
C PRO A 67 -13.97 -12.29 19.47
N ASN A 68 -13.30 -11.51 20.32
CA ASN A 68 -11.83 -11.42 20.43
C ASN A 68 -11.10 -10.77 19.25
N MET A 69 -11.81 -10.04 18.39
CA MET A 69 -11.20 -9.11 17.43
C MET A 69 -11.22 -7.70 18.01
N ASP A 70 -10.10 -7.27 18.59
CA ASP A 70 -9.99 -6.01 19.34
C ASP A 70 -9.41 -4.85 18.52
N GLY A 71 -9.22 -5.06 17.22
CA GLY A 71 -8.61 -4.07 16.35
C GLY A 71 -9.45 -2.79 16.20
N ALA A 72 -8.74 -1.66 16.08
CA ALA A 72 -9.33 -0.33 16.11
C ALA A 72 -10.34 -0.12 14.97
N ALA A 73 -11.41 0.63 15.26
CA ALA A 73 -12.34 1.09 14.23
C ALA A 73 -11.63 2.07 13.28
N ILE A 74 -11.91 1.96 11.98
CA ILE A 74 -11.31 2.77 10.91
C ILE A 74 -12.32 3.00 9.78
N GLY A 75 -12.33 4.20 9.20
CA GLY A 75 -13.04 4.48 7.95
C GLY A 75 -14.54 4.16 7.94
N GLY A 76 -15.31 4.71 8.88
CA GLY A 76 -16.76 4.55 8.94
C GLY A 76 -17.19 3.25 9.63
N ASP A 77 -17.47 2.21 8.83
CA ASP A 77 -17.99 0.90 9.28
C ASP A 77 -16.97 -0.22 9.02
N SER A 78 -15.73 -0.02 9.44
CA SER A 78 -14.66 -1.00 9.30
C SER A 78 -13.72 -0.99 10.50
N PHE A 79 -12.91 -2.04 10.61
CA PHE A 79 -11.91 -2.17 11.65
C PHE A 79 -10.64 -2.80 11.11
N VAL A 80 -9.52 -2.47 11.75
CA VAL A 80 -8.23 -3.08 11.47
C VAL A 80 -8.24 -4.51 11.98
N CYS A 81 -8.04 -5.50 11.12
CA CYS A 81 -8.00 -6.90 11.52
C CYS A 81 -6.58 -7.48 11.53
N ASP A 82 -5.62 -6.74 10.96
CA ASP A 82 -4.19 -7.01 11.03
C ASP A 82 -3.46 -5.66 10.91
N ASP A 83 -2.81 -5.23 11.99
CA ASP A 83 -2.18 -3.92 12.12
C ASP A 83 -0.68 -3.91 11.82
N ASP A 84 -0.13 -5.05 11.40
CA ASP A 84 1.23 -5.13 10.90
C ASP A 84 1.39 -4.23 9.67
N LYS A 85 2.63 -3.76 9.46
CA LYS A 85 3.00 -2.92 8.33
C LYS A 85 3.88 -3.76 7.41
N TYR A 86 3.48 -3.92 6.15
CA TYR A 86 4.22 -4.72 5.17
C TYR A 86 4.83 -3.86 4.06
N PHE A 87 6.06 -4.21 3.69
CA PHE A 87 6.85 -3.47 2.69
C PHE A 87 6.13 -3.32 1.33
N TRP A 88 5.54 -4.42 0.86
CA TRP A 88 4.90 -4.49 -0.45
C TRP A 88 3.62 -3.66 -0.48
N VAL A 89 2.88 -3.59 0.62
CA VAL A 89 1.68 -2.74 0.73
C VAL A 89 2.03 -1.28 0.49
N GLN A 90 3.14 -0.81 1.09
CA GLN A 90 3.56 0.59 0.94
C GLN A 90 4.09 0.85 -0.48
N ALA A 91 4.88 -0.09 -1.03
CA ALA A 91 5.46 0.00 -2.37
C ALA A 91 4.40 0.01 -3.49
N GLU A 92 3.40 -0.86 -3.40
CA GLU A 92 2.31 -0.90 -4.37
C GLU A 92 1.45 0.36 -4.30
N SER A 93 1.21 0.86 -3.08
CA SER A 93 0.44 2.08 -2.87
C SER A 93 1.15 3.32 -3.42
N LEU A 94 2.46 3.46 -3.22
CA LEU A 94 3.18 4.62 -3.77
C LEU A 94 3.23 4.57 -5.30
N ALA A 95 3.33 3.38 -5.91
CA ALA A 95 3.29 3.28 -7.37
C ALA A 95 1.91 3.67 -7.90
N ALA A 96 0.83 3.18 -7.28
CA ALA A 96 -0.53 3.55 -7.62
C ALA A 96 -0.77 5.06 -7.49
N ALA A 97 -0.29 5.68 -6.40
CA ALA A 97 -0.39 7.11 -6.16
C ALA A 97 0.28 7.92 -7.29
N ALA A 98 1.51 7.59 -7.67
CA ALA A 98 2.21 8.29 -8.75
C ALA A 98 1.51 8.17 -10.11
N LEU A 99 1.01 6.97 -10.45
CA LEU A 99 0.28 6.75 -11.70
C LEU A 99 -1.04 7.53 -11.72
N LEU A 100 -1.81 7.49 -10.64
CA LEU A 100 -3.05 8.26 -10.51
C LEU A 100 -2.79 9.77 -10.58
N ALA A 101 -1.75 10.25 -9.89
CA ALA A 101 -1.36 11.66 -9.91
C ALA A 101 -1.04 12.13 -11.34
N LYS A 102 -0.20 11.37 -12.06
CA LYS A 102 0.13 11.67 -13.47
C LYS A 102 -1.11 11.65 -14.36
N ARG A 103 -1.96 10.63 -14.22
CA ARG A 103 -3.08 10.39 -15.14
C ARG A 103 -4.23 11.37 -14.95
N THR A 104 -4.47 11.80 -13.71
CA THR A 104 -5.64 12.63 -13.34
C THR A 104 -5.29 14.11 -13.19
N GLY A 105 -4.01 14.46 -12.96
CA GLY A 105 -3.60 15.82 -12.63
C GLY A 105 -3.99 16.26 -11.21
N ASP A 106 -4.54 15.35 -10.40
CA ASP A 106 -4.96 15.62 -9.03
C ASP A 106 -3.75 15.58 -8.08
N ALA A 107 -3.40 16.75 -7.53
CA ALA A 107 -2.22 16.91 -6.67
C ALA A 107 -2.31 16.09 -5.37
N GLY A 108 -3.51 15.74 -4.90
CA GLY A 108 -3.68 14.94 -3.69
C GLY A 108 -3.03 13.56 -3.80
N TYR A 109 -2.89 13.00 -5.00
CA TYR A 109 -2.17 11.74 -5.19
C TYR A 109 -0.65 11.90 -5.08
N TRP A 110 -0.07 13.05 -5.44
CA TRP A 110 1.34 13.33 -5.16
C TRP A 110 1.60 13.52 -3.66
N GLU A 111 0.67 14.14 -2.94
CA GLU A 111 0.76 14.23 -1.48
C GLU A 111 0.77 12.84 -0.81
N TRP A 112 -0.05 11.90 -1.31
CA TRP A 112 -0.02 10.50 -0.88
C TRP A 112 1.28 9.80 -1.24
N TYR A 113 1.79 10.01 -2.46
CA TYR A 113 3.09 9.48 -2.89
C TYR A 113 4.21 9.90 -1.93
N ASP A 114 4.30 11.20 -1.62
CA ASP A 114 5.31 11.75 -0.72
C ASP A 114 5.16 11.23 0.71
N ARG A 115 3.92 11.11 1.19
CA ARG A 115 3.62 10.57 2.52
C ARG A 115 4.03 9.10 2.65
N LEU A 116 3.71 8.27 1.65
CA LEU A 116 4.06 6.86 1.61
C LEU A 116 5.58 6.66 1.52
N TRP A 117 6.27 7.47 0.72
CA TRP A 117 7.74 7.45 0.67
C TRP A 117 8.37 7.90 1.96
N THR A 118 7.90 8.99 2.57
CA THR A 118 8.44 9.50 3.84
C THR A 118 8.38 8.43 4.91
N TYR A 119 7.23 7.78 5.07
CA TYR A 119 7.06 6.66 5.99
C TYR A 119 7.99 5.49 5.66
N SER A 120 8.00 5.05 4.41
CA SER A 120 8.78 3.89 3.99
C SER A 120 10.28 4.10 4.11
N TRP A 121 10.75 5.30 3.79
CA TRP A 121 12.13 5.72 3.92
C TRP A 121 12.57 5.68 5.38
N GLN A 122 11.71 6.15 6.29
CA GLN A 122 12.02 6.18 7.71
C GLN A 122 12.07 4.77 8.34
N TYR A 123 11.13 3.88 7.99
CA TYR A 123 10.92 2.64 8.76
C TYR A 123 11.27 1.35 8.02
N PHE A 124 11.11 1.30 6.69
CA PHE A 124 11.34 0.08 5.91
C PHE A 124 12.72 0.01 5.29
N VAL A 125 13.23 1.12 4.76
CA VAL A 125 14.53 1.15 4.08
C VAL A 125 15.65 0.90 5.10
N ASP A 126 16.43 -0.16 4.88
CA ASP A 126 17.63 -0.40 5.66
C ASP A 126 18.77 0.47 5.12
N HIS A 127 18.99 1.62 5.76
CA HIS A 127 20.05 2.56 5.37
C HIS A 127 21.47 2.04 5.57
N ARG A 128 21.66 0.95 6.32
CA ARG A 128 22.98 0.36 6.56
C ARG A 128 23.35 -0.65 5.47
N TYR A 129 22.40 -1.48 5.05
CA TYR A 129 22.66 -2.62 4.16
C TYR A 129 21.87 -2.59 2.84
N GLY A 130 21.00 -1.59 2.64
CA GLY A 130 20.09 -1.53 1.51
C GLY A 130 18.92 -2.52 1.62
N ALA A 131 18.04 -2.44 0.62
CA ALA A 131 16.75 -3.14 0.55
C ALA A 131 15.78 -2.73 1.67
N TRP A 132 14.57 -3.31 1.66
CA TRP A 132 13.54 -3.01 2.65
C TRP A 132 13.38 -4.17 3.64
N PHE A 133 13.04 -3.89 4.90
CA PHE A 133 12.56 -4.92 5.83
C PHE A 133 11.23 -5.51 5.34
N ARG A 134 10.90 -6.74 5.72
CA ARG A 134 9.67 -7.41 5.23
C ARG A 134 8.42 -6.86 5.92
N ILE A 135 8.47 -6.75 7.23
CA ILE A 135 7.32 -6.52 8.09
C ILE A 135 7.75 -5.74 9.33
N LEU A 136 6.88 -4.88 9.82
CA LEU A 136 6.98 -4.23 11.12
C LEU A 136 5.69 -4.46 11.89
N ASP A 137 5.78 -4.43 13.21
CA ASP A 137 4.60 -4.36 14.07
C ASP A 137 3.89 -2.99 13.91
N ALA A 138 2.75 -2.85 14.57
CA ALA A 138 1.94 -1.64 14.52
C ALA A 138 2.70 -0.37 14.97
N ASP A 139 3.69 -0.52 15.87
CA ASP A 139 4.55 0.53 16.41
C ASP A 139 5.83 0.74 15.58
N ASN A 140 5.88 0.19 14.36
CA ASN A 140 6.99 0.26 13.42
C ASN A 140 8.29 -0.41 13.92
N ARG A 141 8.19 -1.42 14.79
CA ARG A 141 9.34 -2.22 15.25
C ARG A 141 9.47 -3.49 14.42
N LYS A 142 10.71 -3.91 14.19
CA LYS A 142 11.00 -5.18 13.52
C LYS A 142 10.72 -6.36 14.46
N TYR A 143 10.11 -7.41 13.93
CA TYR A 143 9.94 -8.68 14.66
C TYR A 143 11.27 -9.42 14.83
N ASP A 144 12.09 -9.46 13.78
CA ASP A 144 13.35 -10.19 13.71
C ASP A 144 14.32 -9.52 12.70
N ASP A 145 15.43 -10.19 12.41
CA ASP A 145 16.42 -9.79 11.40
C ASP A 145 16.27 -10.53 10.05
N GLU A 146 15.21 -11.34 9.87
CA GLU A 146 14.93 -12.07 8.63
C GLU A 146 14.36 -11.12 7.56
N LYS A 147 15.26 -10.33 6.94
CA LYS A 147 14.88 -9.30 5.96
C LYS A 147 14.15 -9.87 4.73
N SER A 148 14.55 -11.07 4.28
CA SER A 148 14.09 -11.66 3.01
C SER A 148 13.97 -13.19 3.09
N PRO A 149 12.91 -13.71 3.72
CA PRO A 149 12.55 -15.13 3.60
C PRO A 149 12.15 -15.47 2.16
N ALA A 150 11.98 -16.77 1.90
CA ALA A 150 11.47 -17.25 0.62
C ALA A 150 10.19 -16.50 0.19
N GLY A 151 10.20 -15.96 -1.03
CA GLY A 151 9.12 -15.15 -1.60
C GLY A 151 9.39 -13.64 -1.63
N LYS A 152 10.34 -13.12 -0.85
CA LYS A 152 10.74 -11.70 -0.90
C LYS A 152 12.11 -11.53 -1.56
N THR A 153 12.15 -10.82 -2.68
CA THR A 153 13.37 -10.47 -3.43
C THR A 153 13.45 -8.98 -3.74
N ASP A 154 12.70 -8.16 -3.01
CA ASP A 154 12.50 -6.72 -3.28
C ASP A 154 11.93 -6.43 -4.69
N TYR A 155 11.30 -7.45 -5.31
CA TYR A 155 10.57 -7.30 -6.57
C TYR A 155 9.48 -6.22 -6.49
N HIS A 156 8.68 -6.20 -5.44
CA HIS A 156 7.62 -5.18 -5.27
C HIS A 156 8.20 -3.77 -5.16
N THR A 157 9.28 -3.57 -4.38
CA THR A 157 9.85 -2.24 -4.15
C THR A 157 10.59 -1.71 -5.37
N MET A 158 11.43 -2.53 -5.99
CA MET A 158 12.12 -2.14 -7.22
C MET A 158 11.15 -2.01 -8.40
N GLY A 159 10.17 -2.92 -8.51
CA GLY A 159 9.11 -2.86 -9.51
C GLY A 159 8.26 -1.60 -9.40
N ALA A 160 7.87 -1.21 -8.18
CA ALA A 160 7.19 0.06 -7.91
C ALA A 160 8.04 1.25 -8.36
N CYS A 161 9.34 1.29 -8.03
CA CYS A 161 10.24 2.34 -8.48
C CYS A 161 10.33 2.41 -10.01
N HIS A 162 10.47 1.26 -10.68
CA HIS A 162 10.50 1.20 -12.14
C HIS A 162 9.19 1.70 -12.77
N GLU A 163 8.04 1.38 -12.18
CA GLU A 163 6.76 1.87 -12.69
C GLU A 163 6.62 3.38 -12.51
N VAL A 164 7.05 3.94 -11.38
CA VAL A 164 7.09 5.40 -11.16
C VAL A 164 8.01 6.08 -12.16
N LEU A 165 9.17 5.48 -12.47
CA LEU A 165 10.12 6.01 -13.46
C LEU A 165 9.49 6.20 -14.85
N ASN A 166 8.45 5.43 -15.21
CA ASN A 166 7.72 5.57 -16.47
C ASN A 166 6.88 6.86 -16.56
N VAL A 167 6.57 7.52 -15.44
CA VAL A 167 5.69 8.70 -15.41
C VAL A 167 6.37 9.99 -14.93
N VAL A 168 7.52 9.88 -14.27
CA VAL A 168 8.32 11.03 -13.80
C VAL A 168 9.49 11.38 -14.70
N ARG A 169 9.99 10.45 -15.52
CA ARG A 169 10.98 10.79 -16.54
C ARG A 169 10.27 11.49 -17.70
N GLU A 170 10.62 12.74 -17.94
CA GLU A 170 10.33 13.39 -19.22
C GLU A 170 11.08 12.63 -20.32
N GLY A 171 10.34 12.23 -21.36
CA GLY A 171 10.92 11.65 -22.58
C GLY A 171 11.52 12.71 -23.48
#